data_AF-A0A7Z2Q272-F1
#
_entry.id   AF-A0A7Z2Q272-F1
#
_cell.length_a   1.000
_cell.length_b   1.000
_cell.length_c   1.000
_cell.angle_alpha   90.00
_cell.angle_beta   90.00
_cell.angle_gamma   90.00
#
_symmetry.space_group_name_H-M   'P 1'
#
loop_
_entity.id
_entity.type
_entity.pdbx_description
1 polymer ?
#
loop_
_entity_poly.entity_id
_entity_poly.type
_entity_poly.pdbx_seq_one_letter_code
_entity_poly.pdbx_strand_id
1 'polypeptide(L)' 'MILCKLVEWGEANVNSLAETVGLSQSALSQHLAKMREEGLVTYRRESQTLWYRIADPRIEELLATLHKLYCKQLNRR' A
#
# COMPACT_ATOMS: atom_id res chain seq x y z
N MET A 1 -5.24 -4.62 -1.49
CA MET A 1 -4.17 -5.10 -0.57
C MET A 1 -2.99 -4.15 -0.47
N ILE A 2 -2.42 -3.62 -1.57
CA ILE A 2 -1.21 -2.75 -1.51
C ILE A 2 -1.39 -1.56 -0.55
N LEU A 3 -2.39 -0.71 -0.78
CA LEU A 3 -2.63 0.46 0.09
C LEU A 3 -2.96 0.05 1.54
N CYS A 4 -3.71 -1.03 1.76
CA CYS A 4 -3.96 -1.55 3.10
C CYS A 4 -2.66 -1.90 3.84
N LYS A 5 -1.72 -2.58 3.16
CA LYS A 5 -0.42 -2.91 3.75
C LYS A 5 0.45 -1.68 4.00
N LEU A 6 0.42 -0.69 3.11
CA LEU A 6 1.10 0.58 3.34
C LEU A 6 0.52 1.36 4.51
N VAL A 7 -0.80 1.32 4.73
CA VAL A 7 -1.44 1.89 5.93
C VAL A 7 -1.05 1.12 7.19
N GLU A 8 -1.09 -0.22 7.14
CA GLU A 8 -0.75 -1.07 8.29
C GLU A 8 0.73 -0.93 8.72
N TRP A 9 1.65 -0.80 7.77
CA TRP A 9 3.10 -0.78 8.03
C TRP A 9 3.70 0.63 8.06
N GLY A 10 2.98 1.64 7.56
CA GLY A 10 3.47 3.00 7.38
C GLY A 10 4.35 3.15 6.14
N GLU A 11 5.36 2.28 5.96
CA GLU A 11 6.21 2.27 4.77
C GLU A 11 6.71 0.86 4.39
N ALA A 12 7.01 0.65 3.11
CA ALA A 12 7.53 -0.63 2.61
C ALA A 12 8.38 -0.47 1.36
N ASN A 13 9.35 -1.36 1.15
CA ASN A 13 10.05 -1.47 -0.12
C ASN A 13 9.30 -2.41 -1.09
N VAL A 14 9.63 -2.32 -2.38
CA VAL A 14 8.96 -3.09 -3.44
C VAL A 14 9.07 -4.60 -3.20
N ASN A 15 10.19 -5.10 -2.70
CA ASN A 15 10.42 -6.54 -2.56
C ASN A 15 9.49 -7.12 -1.49
N SER A 16 9.52 -6.57 -0.27
CA SER A 16 8.69 -7.07 0.84
C SER A 16 7.19 -6.90 0.56
N LEU A 17 6.83 -5.79 -0.07
CA LEU A 17 5.45 -5.51 -0.43
C LEU A 17 4.95 -6.47 -1.51
N ALA A 18 5.77 -6.78 -2.53
CA ALA A 18 5.41 -7.69 -3.63
C ALA A 18 5.12 -9.11 -3.12
N GLU A 19 6.00 -9.63 -2.26
CA GLU A 19 5.83 -10.93 -1.61
C GLU A 19 4.51 -10.99 -0.83
N THR A 20 4.22 -9.93 -0.06
CA THR A 20 3.04 -9.90 0.81
C THR A 20 1.72 -9.80 0.06
N VAL A 21 1.70 -9.10 -1.08
CA VAL A 21 0.50 -8.99 -1.91
C VAL A 21 0.41 -10.05 -3.00
N GLY A 22 1.38 -10.96 -3.08
CA GLY A 22 1.42 -12.05 -4.06
C GLY A 22 1.59 -11.58 -5.50
N LEU A 23 2.34 -10.49 -5.73
CA LEU A 23 2.61 -9.95 -7.05
C LEU A 23 4.09 -10.09 -7.42
N SER A 24 4.38 -10.11 -8.73
CA SER A 24 5.76 -9.91 -9.18
C SER A 24 6.22 -8.48 -8.87
N GLN A 25 7.53 -8.29 -8.70
CA GLN A 25 8.11 -6.96 -8.47
C GLN A 25 7.82 -5.99 -9.62
N SER A 26 7.78 -6.48 -10.87
CA SER A 26 7.46 -5.66 -12.05
C SER A 26 6.01 -5.18 -12.03
N ALA A 27 5.06 -6.07 -11.74
CA ALA A 27 3.65 -5.72 -11.62
C ALA A 27 3.44 -4.75 -10.46
N LEU A 28 4.05 -4.99 -9.31
CA LEU A 28 3.94 -4.06 -8.17
C LEU A 28 4.53 -2.69 -8.52
N SER A 29 5.69 -2.64 -9.17
CA SER A 29 6.34 -1.38 -9.56
C SER A 29 5.46 -0.55 -10.51
N GLN A 30 4.78 -1.20 -11.46
CA GLN A 30 3.82 -0.53 -12.35
C GLN A 30 2.62 0.05 -11.58
N HIS A 31 2.06 -0.72 -10.65
CA HIS A 31 0.97 -0.22 -9.79
C HIS A 31 1.43 0.98 -8.94
N LEU A 32 2.62 0.90 -8.33
CA LEU A 32 3.18 1.98 -7.52
C LEU A 32 3.48 3.23 -8.36
N ALA A 33 3.94 3.07 -9.60
CA ALA A 33 4.14 4.18 -10.52
C ALA A 33 2.83 4.92 -10.81
N LYS A 34 1.77 4.18 -11.16
CA LYS A 34 0.44 4.75 -11.41
C LYS A 34 -0.15 5.43 -10.16
N MET A 35 -0.08 4.78 -9.00
CA MET A 35 -0.57 5.37 -7.75
C MET A 35 0.22 6.62 -7.34
N ARG A 36 1.51 6.71 -7.70
CA ARG A 36 2.32 7.91 -7.49
C ARG A 36 1.88 9.04 -8.42
N GLU A 37 1.59 8.74 -9.69
CA GLU A 37 1.06 9.72 -10.65
C GLU A 37 -0.30 10.28 -10.20
N GLU A 38 -1.12 9.43 -9.57
CA GLU A 38 -2.40 9.81 -8.96
C GLU A 38 -2.25 10.49 -7.58
N GLY A 39 -1.04 10.62 -7.05
CA GLY A 39 -0.77 11.26 -5.76
C GLY A 39 -1.17 10.45 -4.52
N LEU A 40 -1.49 9.16 -4.67
CA LEU A 40 -1.93 8.29 -3.57
C LEU A 40 -0.75 7.84 -2.70
N VAL A 41 0.40 7.59 -3.33
CA VAL A 41 1.63 7.13 -2.66
C VAL A 41 2.80 8.04 -3.01
N THR A 42 3.76 8.11 -2.09
CA THR A 42 5.05 8.75 -2.30
C THR A 42 6.16 7.77 -1.93
N TYR A 43 7.40 8.13 -2.22
CA TYR A 43 8.56 7.34 -1.80
C TYR A 43 9.69 8.22 -1.28
N ARG A 44 10.51 7.62 -0.42
CA ARG A 44 11.84 8.12 -0.08
C ARG A 44 12.88 7.12 -0.59
N ARG A 45 14.08 7.62 -0.89
CA ARG A 45 15.21 6.77 -1.24
C ARG A 45 16.14 6.66 -0.05
N GLU A 46 16.53 5.43 0.26
CA GLU A 46 17.52 5.12 1.29
C GLU A 46 18.57 4.22 0.66
N SER A 47 19.75 4.80 0.40
CA SER A 47 20.81 4.16 -0.39
C SER A 47 20.29 3.71 -1.77
N GLN A 48 20.24 2.40 -2.03
CA GLN A 48 19.75 1.84 -3.28
C GLN A 48 18.27 1.43 -3.23
N THR A 49 17.62 1.52 -2.06
CA THR A 49 16.25 1.05 -1.84
C THR A 49 15.26 2.20 -1.89
N LEU A 50 14.10 1.95 -2.52
CA LEU A 50 12.95 2.86 -2.50
C LEU A 50 11.94 2.36 -1.47
N TRP A 51 11.54 3.26 -0.58
CA TRP A 51 10.54 3.02 0.46
C TRP A 51 9.29 3.82 0.14
N TYR A 52 8.18 3.13 -0.09
CA TYR A 52 6.89 3.71 -0.43
C TYR A 52 6.00 3.86 0.81
N ARG A 53 5.20 4.92 0.83
CA ARG A 53 4.21 5.20 1.89
C ARG A 53 3.00 5.92 1.32
N ILE A 54 1.92 5.98 2.11
CA ILE A 54 0.76 6.82 1.77
C ILE A 54 1.18 8.28 1.74
N ALA A 55 0.75 8.98 0.68
CA ALA A 55 1.00 10.42 0.52
C ALA A 55 -0.19 11.25 0.98
N ASP A 56 -1.42 10.77 0.72
CA ASP A 56 -2.65 11.47 1.04
C ASP A 56 -3.32 10.86 2.29
N PRO A 57 -3.38 11.59 3.42
CA PRO A 57 -3.97 11.08 4.66
C PRO A 57 -5.46 10.75 4.52
N ARG A 58 -6.17 11.31 3.52
CA ARG A 58 -7.58 10.96 3.24
C ARG A 58 -7.73 9.50 2.82
N ILE A 59 -6.67 8.90 2.26
CA ILE A 59 -6.65 7.47 1.90
C ILE A 59 -6.65 6.60 3.15
N GLU A 60 -5.96 7.01 4.21
CA GLU A 60 -5.99 6.30 5.49
C GLU A 60 -7.40 6.32 6.09
N GLU A 61 -8.05 7.48 6.10
CA GLU A 61 -9.42 7.64 6.59
C GLU A 61 -10.43 6.83 5.77
N LEU A 62 -10.31 6.86 4.44
CA LEU A 62 -11.16 6.08 3.53
C LEU A 62 -10.99 4.59 3.78
N LEU A 63 -9.74 4.09 3.83
CA LEU A 63 -9.47 2.68 4.06
C LEU A 63 -9.88 2.22 5.45
N ALA A 64 -9.69 3.04 6.48
CA ALA A 64 -10.18 2.77 7.82
C ALA A 64 -11.71 2.68 7.85
N THR A 65 -12.40 3.57 7.11
CA THR A 65 -13.86 3.54 6.98
C THR A 65 -14.34 2.29 6.26
N LEU A 66 -13.74 1.96 5.11
CA LEU A 66 -14.06 0.74 4.37
C LEU A 66 -13.80 -0.51 5.22
N HIS A 67 -12.68 -0.57 5.94
CA HIS A 67 -12.37 -1.67 6.84
C HIS A 67 -13.40 -1.79 7.97
N LYS A 68 -13.78 -0.67 8.59
CA LYS A 68 -14.83 -0.63 9.63
C LYS A 68 -16.18 -1.13 9.12
N LEU A 69 -16.55 -0.77 7.90
CA LEU A 69 -17.85 -1.10 7.31
C LEU A 69 -17.91 -2.54 6.78
N TYR A 70 -16.85 -3.01 6.13
CA TYR A 70 -16.89 -4.26 5.35
C TYR A 70 -15.99 -5.38 5.88
N CYS A 71 -14.95 -5.08 6.68
CA CYS A 71 -14.05 -6.12 7.20
C CYS A 71 -14.44 -6.66 8.58
N LYS A 72 -15.44 -6.06 9.26
CA LYS A 72 -16.00 -6.61 10.51
C LYS A 72 -16.71 -7.97 10.36
N GLN A 73 -16.88 -8.50 9.14
CA GLN A 73 -17.64 -9.73 8.87
C GLN A 73 -16.82 -10.92 8.32
N LEU A 74 -15.50 -10.80 8.16
CA LEU A 74 -14.69 -11.88 7.55
C LEU A 74 -14.27 -13.01 8.51
N ASN A 75 -14.64 -12.95 9.80
CA ASN A 75 -14.51 -14.08 10.74
C ASN A 75 -15.86 -14.76 11.00
N ARG A 76 -16.52 -15.24 9.94
CA ARG A 76 -17.55 -16.27 10.03
C ARG A 76 -17.17 -17.45 9.15
N ARG A 77 -16.26 -18.29 9.66
CA ARG A 77 -16.33 -19.76 9.67
C ARG A 77 -15.05 -20.33 10.28
#